data_AF-A0A922CS93-F1
#
_entry.id   AF-A0A922CS93-F1
#
_cell.length_a   1.000
_cell.length_b   1.000
_cell.length_c   1.000
_cell.angle_alpha   90.00
_cell.angle_beta   90.00
_cell.angle_gamma   90.00
#
_symmetry.space_group_name_H-M   'P 1'
#
loop_
_entity.id
_entity.type
_entity.pdbx_description
1 polymer ?
#
loop_
_entity_poly.entity_id
_entity_poly.type
_entity_poly.pdbx_seq_one_letter_code
_entity_poly.pdbx_strand_id
1 'polypeptide(L)'
;MRQYSTPDKVFRYFATLQAQHHDQHEVFMTPDDFLRSMTPGVKQPDGLGLDQYRRYDPKNISQRLNLDLDEDSIFYKLGSSGLITFSDYIFLLTVLSTSRRHFEIAFRMFDLNGDGDVDCEEFEKVAALIRQQSSIGSRHRDHANTGNTFKGINSALTTYFFGPKLNQKLTIEKFLDFQHQLQKEILSLEFQRKQPVDGQLSNREFVAVMKNRLLRGLEKPKDTVDGQLSNREFVAVMKNRLLRGLEKPKDTGFVKLMHSLIKCARDTKPAILDF
;
A
#
# COMPACT_ATOMS: atom_id res chain seq x y z
N MET A 1 -3.57 11.71 -10.23
CA MET A 1 -3.30 10.31 -10.61
C MET A 1 -3.32 9.39 -9.40
N ARG A 2 -2.32 9.42 -8.50
CA ARG A 2 -2.21 8.55 -7.30
C ARG A 2 -3.47 8.44 -6.42
N GLN A 3 -4.19 9.55 -6.22
CA GLN A 3 -5.33 9.62 -5.31
C GLN A 3 -6.64 9.06 -5.90
N TYR A 4 -6.87 9.22 -7.20
CA TYR A 4 -8.18 8.97 -7.82
C TYR A 4 -8.18 7.85 -8.86
N SER A 5 -6.99 7.41 -9.31
CA SER A 5 -6.86 6.30 -10.26
C SER A 5 -6.99 4.94 -9.55
N THR A 6 -7.33 3.91 -10.32
CA THR A 6 -7.34 2.53 -9.85
C THR A 6 -5.91 2.11 -9.46
N PRO A 7 -5.74 1.21 -8.47
CA PRO A 7 -4.42 0.68 -8.13
C PRO A 7 -3.68 0.07 -9.31
N ASP A 8 -4.39 -0.61 -10.23
CA ASP A 8 -3.82 -1.12 -11.49
C ASP A 8 -3.17 -0.02 -12.32
N LYS A 9 -3.89 1.08 -12.59
CA LYS A 9 -3.35 2.18 -13.40
C LYS A 9 -2.17 2.87 -12.72
N VAL A 10 -2.20 2.98 -11.39
CA VAL A 10 -1.07 3.50 -10.62
C VAL A 10 0.13 2.56 -10.75
N PHE A 11 -0.11 1.25 -10.66
CA PHE A 11 0.94 0.24 -10.82
C PHE A 11 1.62 0.35 -12.19
N ARG A 12 0.84 0.27 -13.27
CA ARG A 12 1.35 0.35 -14.66
C ARG A 12 2.04 1.66 -15.01
N TYR A 13 1.70 2.75 -14.32
CA TYR A 13 2.35 4.03 -14.55
C TYR A 13 3.72 4.13 -13.86
N PHE A 14 3.85 3.58 -12.65
CA PHE A 14 5.08 3.73 -11.86
C PHE A 14 6.05 2.57 -12.03
N ALA A 15 5.58 1.39 -12.42
CA ALA A 15 6.42 0.25 -12.76
C ALA A 15 7.39 0.62 -13.89
N THR A 16 8.62 0.14 -13.78
CA THR A 16 9.68 0.48 -14.74
C THR A 16 10.26 -0.73 -15.45
N LEU A 17 9.95 -1.94 -14.99
CA LEU A 17 10.53 -3.18 -15.50
C LEU A 17 9.46 -4.09 -16.08
N GLN A 18 9.81 -4.76 -17.16
CA GLN A 18 9.00 -5.82 -17.75
C GLN A 18 9.91 -6.99 -18.11
N ALA A 19 9.57 -8.18 -17.62
CA ALA A 19 10.28 -9.41 -17.97
C ALA A 19 9.36 -10.32 -18.80
N GLN A 20 9.98 -11.10 -19.68
CA GLN A 20 9.27 -12.10 -20.48
C GLN A 20 9.41 -13.46 -19.81
N HIS A 21 8.29 -14.09 -19.49
CA HIS A 21 8.23 -15.42 -18.87
C HIS A 21 7.30 -16.32 -19.70
N HIS A 22 7.85 -17.35 -20.36
CA HIS A 22 7.12 -18.37 -21.12
C HIS A 22 5.90 -17.82 -21.94
N ASP A 23 6.14 -16.79 -22.76
CA ASP A 23 5.17 -16.08 -23.64
C ASP A 23 4.28 -15.00 -23.01
N GLN A 24 4.35 -14.77 -21.70
CA GLN A 24 3.68 -13.64 -21.06
C GLN A 24 4.69 -12.58 -20.64
N HIS A 25 4.32 -11.32 -20.83
CA HIS A 25 5.07 -10.19 -20.29
C HIS A 25 4.54 -9.86 -18.90
N GLU A 26 5.38 -9.99 -17.89
CA GLU A 26 5.05 -9.62 -16.52
C GLU A 26 5.74 -8.29 -16.17
N VAL A 27 4.97 -7.39 -15.57
CA VAL A 27 5.42 -6.05 -15.22
C VAL A 27 5.78 -6.02 -13.73
N PHE A 28 6.92 -5.41 -13.41
CA PHE A 28 7.46 -5.36 -12.06
C PHE A 28 7.78 -3.93 -11.64
N MET A 29 7.63 -3.68 -10.34
CA MET A 29 8.13 -2.50 -9.65
C MET A 29 9.44 -2.82 -8.92
N THR A 30 10.37 -1.88 -8.94
CA THR A 30 11.43 -1.81 -7.93
C THR A 30 10.91 -1.21 -6.62
N PRO A 31 11.62 -1.34 -5.49
CA PRO A 31 11.25 -0.64 -4.26
C PRO A 31 11.21 0.89 -4.39
N ASP A 32 12.08 1.50 -5.22
CA ASP A 32 11.96 2.94 -5.49
C ASP A 32 10.72 3.26 -6.32
N ASP A 33 10.34 2.41 -7.30
CA ASP A 33 9.07 2.58 -8.05
C ASP A 33 7.88 2.55 -7.10
N PHE A 34 7.87 1.58 -6.17
CA PHE A 34 6.87 1.47 -5.14
C PHE A 34 6.81 2.72 -4.26
N LEU A 35 7.96 3.21 -3.80
CA LEU A 35 8.03 4.45 -3.02
C LEU A 35 7.52 5.66 -3.82
N ARG A 36 7.91 5.79 -5.10
CA ARG A 36 7.40 6.85 -6.01
C ARG A 36 5.90 6.76 -6.19
N SER A 37 5.34 5.56 -6.27
CA SER A 37 3.89 5.36 -6.41
C SER A 37 3.11 5.95 -5.22
N MET A 38 3.69 5.88 -4.02
CA MET A 38 3.09 6.36 -2.78
C MET A 38 3.42 7.81 -2.43
N THR A 39 4.52 8.36 -2.96
CA THR A 39 5.03 9.69 -2.59
C THR A 39 4.45 10.79 -3.48
N PRO A 40 3.62 11.72 -2.97
CA PRO A 40 3.09 12.83 -3.75
C PRO A 40 4.19 13.76 -4.29
N GLY A 41 3.93 14.44 -5.40
CA GLY A 41 4.83 15.45 -5.98
C GLY A 41 6.07 14.91 -6.72
N VAL A 42 6.45 13.65 -6.50
CA VAL A 42 7.54 13.01 -7.25
C VAL A 42 7.04 12.66 -8.67
N LYS A 43 7.83 12.96 -9.69
CA LYS A 43 7.54 12.59 -11.08
C LYS A 43 8.19 11.25 -11.43
N GLN A 44 7.62 10.54 -12.40
CA GLN A 44 8.28 9.41 -13.04
C GLN A 44 9.47 9.95 -13.87
N PRO A 45 10.61 9.24 -13.95
CA PRO A 45 11.74 9.67 -14.79
C PRO A 45 11.36 9.81 -16.26
N ASP A 46 12.09 10.64 -17.00
CA ASP A 46 11.83 10.87 -18.42
C ASP A 46 12.06 9.58 -19.24
N GLY A 47 11.21 9.36 -20.25
CA GLY A 47 11.20 8.14 -21.05
C GLY A 47 10.50 6.95 -20.39
N LEU A 48 9.89 7.15 -19.22
CA LEU A 48 9.03 6.18 -18.53
C LEU A 48 7.65 6.81 -18.26
N GLY A 49 6.63 5.97 -18.13
CA GLY A 49 5.26 6.43 -18.01
C GLY A 49 4.27 5.28 -18.06
N LEU A 50 3.01 5.58 -18.40
CA LEU A 50 2.00 4.54 -18.51
C LEU A 50 2.39 3.54 -19.61
N ASP A 51 2.49 2.27 -19.23
CA ASP A 51 2.79 1.16 -20.15
C ASP A 51 4.13 1.30 -20.90
N GLN A 52 5.09 2.01 -20.29
CA GLN A 52 6.44 2.20 -20.82
C GLN A 52 7.46 1.61 -19.84
N TYR A 53 8.07 0.48 -20.25
CA TYR A 53 8.92 -0.32 -19.38
C TYR A 53 10.28 -0.60 -20.02
N ARG A 54 11.30 -0.77 -19.18
CA ARG A 54 12.59 -1.32 -19.56
C ARG A 54 12.49 -2.84 -19.57
N ARG A 55 13.01 -3.46 -20.62
CA ARG A 55 13.10 -4.92 -20.71
C ARG A 55 14.15 -5.43 -19.72
N TYR A 56 13.74 -6.37 -18.89
CA TYR A 56 14.58 -7.02 -17.89
C TYR A 56 14.62 -8.52 -18.17
N ASP A 57 15.81 -9.10 -18.26
CA ASP A 57 15.99 -10.55 -18.36
C ASP A 57 16.58 -11.11 -17.04
N PRO A 58 15.78 -11.86 -16.25
CA PRO A 58 16.24 -12.43 -14.98
C PRO A 58 17.45 -13.38 -15.12
N LYS A 59 17.66 -13.97 -16.30
CA LYS A 59 18.74 -14.94 -16.55
C LYS A 59 20.07 -14.27 -16.84
N ASN A 60 20.06 -13.00 -17.21
CA ASN A 60 21.26 -12.28 -17.57
C ASN A 60 21.94 -11.75 -16.30
N ILE A 61 23.00 -12.42 -15.84
CA ILE A 61 23.77 -12.06 -14.64
C ILE A 61 24.29 -10.62 -14.70
N SER A 62 24.58 -10.11 -15.90
CA SER A 62 25.02 -8.74 -16.17
C SER A 62 23.97 -7.68 -15.83
N GLN A 63 22.69 -8.05 -15.77
CA GLN A 63 21.57 -7.18 -15.43
C GLN A 63 21.10 -7.37 -13.98
N ARG A 64 21.95 -7.91 -13.08
CA ARG A 64 21.64 -7.88 -11.64
C ARG A 64 21.34 -6.43 -11.23
N LEU A 65 20.07 -6.17 -10.94
CA LEU A 65 19.61 -4.85 -10.54
C LEU A 65 20.31 -4.52 -9.24
N ASN A 66 21.16 -3.50 -9.25
CA ASN A 66 21.62 -2.92 -8.00
C ASN A 66 20.45 -2.09 -7.44
N LEU A 67 19.68 -2.70 -6.56
CA LEU A 67 18.54 -2.06 -5.92
C LEU A 67 18.95 -1.17 -4.74
N ASP A 68 20.24 -1.17 -4.37
CA ASP A 68 20.78 -0.43 -3.23
C ASP A 68 19.98 -0.70 -1.94
N LEU A 69 19.66 -1.99 -1.75
CA LEU A 69 18.94 -2.51 -0.59
C LEU A 69 19.91 -3.29 0.29
N ASP A 70 19.68 -3.22 1.59
CA ASP A 70 20.37 -4.08 2.55
C ASP A 70 20.03 -5.56 2.29
N GLU A 71 20.97 -6.47 2.57
CA GLU A 71 20.80 -7.92 2.33
C GLU A 71 19.60 -8.52 3.08
N ASP A 72 19.23 -7.93 4.21
CA ASP A 72 18.10 -8.31 5.06
C ASP A 72 16.79 -7.55 4.73
N SER A 73 16.78 -6.77 3.64
CA SER A 73 15.63 -6.00 3.21
C SER A 73 14.37 -6.85 3.07
N ILE A 74 13.26 -6.34 3.59
CA ILE A 74 11.95 -6.98 3.50
C ILE A 74 11.50 -7.23 2.06
N PHE A 75 11.98 -6.44 1.09
CA PHE A 75 11.62 -6.62 -0.32
C PHE A 75 12.17 -7.93 -0.89
N TYR A 76 13.31 -8.42 -0.39
CA TYR A 76 13.82 -9.75 -0.77
C TYR A 76 12.97 -10.90 -0.20
N LYS A 77 12.16 -10.64 0.84
CA LYS A 77 11.20 -11.61 1.38
C LYS A 77 9.93 -11.72 0.51
N LEU A 78 9.67 -10.75 -0.38
CA LEU A 78 8.50 -10.73 -1.26
C LEU A 78 8.70 -11.50 -2.57
N GLY A 79 9.95 -11.72 -2.97
CA GLY A 79 10.28 -12.36 -4.24
C GLY A 79 11.77 -12.52 -4.48
N SER A 80 12.13 -13.38 -5.42
CA SER A 80 13.48 -13.90 -5.69
C SER A 80 14.54 -12.85 -6.12
N SER A 81 14.13 -11.61 -6.41
CA SER A 81 15.04 -10.53 -6.83
C SER A 81 14.74 -9.16 -6.18
N GLY A 82 13.90 -9.10 -5.14
CA GLY A 82 13.47 -7.82 -4.55
C GLY A 82 12.50 -7.02 -5.43
N LEU A 83 11.98 -7.64 -6.50
CA LEU A 83 11.00 -7.07 -7.40
C LEU A 83 9.58 -7.29 -6.87
N ILE A 84 8.72 -6.32 -7.11
CA ILE A 84 7.35 -6.27 -6.59
C ILE A 84 6.39 -6.52 -7.75
N THR A 85 5.63 -7.61 -7.67
CA THR A 85 4.54 -7.91 -8.62
C THR A 85 3.32 -7.05 -8.33
N PHE A 86 2.33 -7.08 -9.22
CA PHE A 86 1.05 -6.42 -8.95
C PHE A 86 0.35 -6.98 -7.70
N SER A 87 0.42 -8.29 -7.46
CA SER A 87 -0.19 -8.91 -6.27
C SER A 87 0.52 -8.45 -4.99
N ASP A 88 1.85 -8.39 -5.01
CA ASP A 88 2.65 -7.87 -3.90
C ASP A 88 2.35 -6.39 -3.65
N TYR A 89 2.24 -5.58 -4.71
CA TYR A 89 1.90 -4.17 -4.62
C TYR A 89 0.58 -3.93 -3.87
N ILE A 90 -0.48 -4.68 -4.22
CA ILE A 90 -1.77 -4.60 -3.54
C ILE A 90 -1.65 -5.03 -2.08
N PHE A 91 -0.95 -6.15 -1.82
CA PHE A 91 -0.74 -6.65 -0.47
C PHE A 91 0.00 -5.64 0.41
N LEU A 92 1.12 -5.10 -0.05
CA LEU A 92 1.91 -4.09 0.68
C LEU A 92 1.07 -2.84 0.96
N LEU A 93 0.29 -2.36 -0.02
CA LEU A 93 -0.62 -1.24 0.20
C LEU A 93 -1.68 -1.53 1.27
N THR A 94 -2.25 -2.74 1.27
CA THR A 94 -3.20 -3.18 2.31
C THR A 94 -2.54 -3.23 3.69
N VAL A 95 -1.33 -3.81 3.79
CA VAL A 95 -0.56 -3.86 5.05
C VAL A 95 -0.21 -2.47 5.57
N LEU A 96 0.15 -1.54 4.69
CA LEU A 96 0.55 -0.19 5.08
C LEU A 96 -0.63 0.74 5.41
N SER A 97 -1.82 0.45 4.89
CA SER A 97 -3.04 1.22 5.15
C SER A 97 -3.81 0.73 6.37
N THR A 98 -3.61 -0.52 6.76
CA THR A 98 -4.37 -1.14 7.85
C THR A 98 -3.65 -0.94 9.19
N SER A 99 -4.35 -0.41 10.19
CA SER A 99 -3.75 -0.21 11.53
C SER A 99 -3.53 -1.55 12.25
N ARG A 100 -2.55 -1.59 13.16
CA ARG A 100 -2.32 -2.73 14.08
C ARG A 100 -3.60 -3.30 14.71
N ARG A 101 -4.48 -2.44 15.24
CA ARG A 101 -5.75 -2.87 15.88
C ARG A 101 -6.67 -3.63 14.93
N HIS A 102 -6.72 -3.26 13.66
CA HIS A 102 -7.54 -3.95 12.66
C HIS A 102 -7.00 -5.35 12.37
N PHE A 103 -5.67 -5.52 12.33
CA PHE A 103 -5.06 -6.85 12.24
C PHE A 103 -5.29 -7.67 13.51
N GLU A 104 -5.20 -7.09 14.70
CA GLU A 104 -5.54 -7.75 15.98
C GLU A 104 -6.98 -8.28 16.00
N ILE A 105 -7.93 -7.49 15.52
CA ILE A 105 -9.33 -7.93 15.42
C ILE A 105 -9.48 -9.00 14.34
N ALA A 106 -8.85 -8.83 13.18
CA ALA A 106 -8.98 -9.78 12.08
C ALA A 106 -8.37 -11.16 12.41
N PHE A 107 -7.17 -11.21 12.98
CA PHE A 107 -6.56 -12.47 13.41
C PHE A 107 -7.45 -13.19 14.43
N ARG A 108 -7.98 -12.48 15.44
CA ARG A 108 -8.92 -13.06 16.42
C ARG A 108 -10.27 -13.48 15.83
N MET A 109 -10.70 -12.87 14.73
CA MET A 109 -11.97 -13.19 14.08
C MET A 109 -11.87 -14.43 13.18
N PHE A 110 -10.68 -14.70 12.63
CA PHE A 110 -10.42 -15.78 11.68
C PHE A 110 -9.69 -16.98 12.25
N ASP A 111 -9.10 -16.86 13.44
CA ASP A 111 -8.62 -17.97 14.27
C ASP A 111 -9.81 -18.84 14.72
N LEU A 112 -10.16 -19.85 13.90
CA LEU A 112 -11.36 -20.68 14.09
C LEU A 112 -11.19 -21.69 15.23
N ASN A 113 -9.95 -22.08 15.52
CA ASN A 113 -9.61 -23.04 16.56
C ASN A 113 -9.23 -22.37 17.89
N GLY A 114 -9.14 -21.04 17.93
CA GLY A 114 -8.95 -20.23 19.13
C GLY A 114 -7.57 -20.35 19.76
N ASP A 115 -6.56 -20.74 18.98
CA ASP A 115 -5.18 -20.92 19.49
C ASP A 115 -4.30 -19.67 19.37
N GLY A 116 -4.85 -18.59 18.83
CA GLY A 116 -4.20 -17.29 18.65
C GLY A 116 -3.38 -17.19 17.38
N ASP A 117 -3.22 -18.28 16.62
CA ASP A 117 -2.42 -18.34 15.41
C ASP A 117 -3.29 -18.60 14.18
N VAL A 118 -2.81 -18.15 13.03
CA VAL A 118 -3.56 -18.25 11.77
C VAL A 118 -2.80 -19.15 10.80
N ASP A 119 -3.48 -20.14 10.22
CA ASP A 119 -2.88 -20.98 9.18
C ASP A 119 -2.86 -20.31 7.79
N CYS A 120 -2.30 -20.99 6.79
CA CYS A 120 -2.18 -20.41 5.45
C CYS A 120 -3.55 -20.12 4.80
N GLU A 121 -4.55 -20.99 4.98
CA GLU A 121 -5.88 -20.83 4.38
C GLU A 121 -6.68 -19.74 5.10
N GLU A 122 -6.57 -19.66 6.42
CA GLU A 122 -7.18 -18.62 7.24
C GLU A 122 -6.57 -17.25 6.94
N PHE A 123 -5.25 -17.19 6.73
CA PHE A 123 -4.57 -15.93 6.41
C PHE A 123 -4.97 -15.39 5.04
N GLU A 124 -5.23 -16.24 4.05
CA GLU A 124 -5.80 -15.81 2.77
C GLU A 124 -7.17 -15.15 2.95
N LYS A 125 -8.02 -15.68 3.85
CA LYS A 125 -9.32 -15.09 4.19
C LYS A 125 -9.15 -13.75 4.89
N VAL A 126 -8.24 -13.64 5.85
CA VAL A 126 -7.88 -12.38 6.53
C VAL A 126 -7.44 -11.33 5.51
N ALA A 127 -6.48 -11.67 4.64
CA ALA A 127 -5.94 -10.78 3.62
C ALA A 127 -7.01 -10.36 2.61
N ALA A 128 -7.91 -11.26 2.22
CA ALA A 128 -9.03 -10.95 1.35
C ALA A 128 -10.04 -10.00 2.01
N LEU A 129 -10.43 -10.23 3.26
CA LEU A 129 -11.39 -9.39 3.97
C LEU A 129 -10.86 -7.98 4.18
N ILE A 130 -9.63 -7.84 4.67
CA ILE A 130 -9.01 -6.53 4.91
C ILE A 130 -8.83 -5.77 3.59
N ARG A 131 -8.45 -6.47 2.52
CA ARG A 131 -8.36 -5.87 1.19
C ARG A 131 -9.72 -5.34 0.74
N GLN A 132 -10.79 -6.13 0.83
CA GLN A 132 -12.14 -5.71 0.44
C GLN A 132 -12.63 -4.49 1.21
N GLN A 133 -12.29 -4.37 2.50
CA GLN A 133 -12.65 -3.22 3.32
C GLN A 133 -11.79 -1.97 3.04
N SER A 134 -10.57 -2.14 2.52
CA SER A 134 -9.70 -1.02 2.15
C SER A 134 -10.20 -0.27 0.91
N SER A 135 -10.00 1.04 0.87
CA SER A 135 -10.31 1.90 -0.30
C SER A 135 -9.55 1.49 -1.58
N ILE A 136 -8.46 0.74 -1.40
CA ILE A 136 -7.55 0.27 -2.44
C ILE A 136 -8.10 -1.02 -3.06
N GLY A 137 -8.52 -1.97 -2.23
CA GLY A 137 -9.06 -3.24 -2.70
C GLY A 137 -10.48 -3.16 -3.24
N SER A 138 -11.36 -2.30 -2.69
CA SER A 138 -12.75 -2.18 -3.18
C SER A 138 -12.87 -1.65 -4.62
N ARG A 139 -11.83 -0.95 -5.12
CA ARG A 139 -11.76 -0.42 -6.50
C ARG A 139 -10.96 -1.30 -7.44
N HIS A 140 -10.34 -2.36 -6.94
CA HIS A 140 -9.71 -3.33 -7.79
C HIS A 140 -10.79 -4.22 -8.40
N ARG A 141 -11.09 -4.00 -9.69
CA ARG A 141 -11.71 -5.00 -10.56
C ARG A 141 -10.58 -5.68 -11.31
N ASP A 142 -10.59 -7.00 -11.41
CA ASP A 142 -9.60 -7.73 -12.20
C ASP A 142 -9.67 -7.27 -13.66
N HIS A 143 -8.59 -6.67 -14.16
CA HIS A 143 -8.46 -6.27 -15.55
C HIS A 143 -7.68 -7.36 -16.29
N ALA A 144 -8.36 -8.46 -16.63
CA ALA A 144 -7.77 -9.61 -17.32
C ALA A 144 -6.99 -9.20 -18.60
N ASN A 145 -7.46 -8.18 -19.31
CA ASN A 145 -6.82 -7.67 -20.54
C ASN A 145 -5.42 -7.06 -20.33
N THR A 146 -5.04 -6.73 -19.09
CA THR A 146 -3.72 -6.14 -18.77
C THR A 146 -2.75 -7.12 -18.14
N GLY A 147 -3.19 -8.36 -17.85
CA GLY A 147 -2.38 -9.35 -17.11
C GLY A 147 -2.22 -9.07 -15.61
N ASN A 148 -2.58 -7.88 -15.13
CA ASN A 148 -2.52 -7.48 -13.73
C ASN A 148 -3.74 -7.97 -12.94
N THR A 149 -3.85 -9.28 -12.78
CA THR A 149 -4.84 -9.90 -11.89
C THR A 149 -4.24 -10.09 -10.51
N PHE A 150 -5.03 -9.85 -9.47
CA PHE A 150 -4.61 -10.19 -8.12
C PHE A 150 -4.70 -11.71 -7.95
N LYS A 151 -3.56 -12.38 -7.83
CA LYS A 151 -3.47 -13.86 -7.76
C LYS A 151 -3.41 -14.40 -6.33
N GLY A 152 -3.66 -13.57 -5.33
CA GLY A 152 -3.46 -13.95 -3.93
C GLY A 152 -2.13 -13.42 -3.38
N ILE A 153 -1.67 -14.05 -2.29
CA ILE A 153 -0.36 -13.76 -1.71
C ILE A 153 0.69 -14.56 -2.50
N ASN A 154 1.81 -13.93 -2.83
CA ASN A 154 2.89 -14.57 -3.60
C ASN A 154 3.52 -15.74 -2.81
N SER A 155 4.00 -16.75 -3.52
CA SER A 155 4.64 -17.96 -2.98
C SER A 155 5.84 -17.67 -2.08
N ALA A 156 6.58 -16.59 -2.33
CA ALA A 156 7.70 -16.18 -1.47
C ALA A 156 7.22 -15.70 -0.09
N LEU A 157 6.15 -14.91 -0.05
CA LEU A 157 5.53 -14.43 1.19
C LEU A 157 4.85 -15.56 1.96
N THR A 158 4.16 -16.48 1.28
CA THR A 158 3.56 -17.64 1.95
C THR A 158 4.64 -18.53 2.55
N THR A 159 5.75 -18.74 1.84
CA THR A 159 6.92 -19.47 2.36
C THR A 159 7.56 -18.76 3.55
N TYR A 160 7.62 -17.42 3.56
CA TYR A 160 8.15 -16.64 4.68
C TYR A 160 7.28 -16.77 5.95
N PHE A 161 5.95 -16.72 5.80
CA PHE A 161 5.04 -16.79 6.93
C PHE A 161 4.84 -18.22 7.44
N PHE A 162 4.67 -19.20 6.54
CA PHE A 162 4.24 -20.57 6.85
C PHE A 162 5.31 -21.65 6.61
N GLY A 163 6.52 -21.25 6.19
CA GLY A 163 7.63 -22.14 5.88
C GLY A 163 7.50 -22.85 4.52
N PRO A 164 8.55 -23.57 4.08
CA PRO A 164 8.57 -24.24 2.76
C PRO A 164 7.50 -25.32 2.57
N LYS A 165 6.98 -25.87 3.67
CA LYS A 165 5.92 -26.90 3.67
C LYS A 165 4.53 -26.32 3.93
N LEU A 166 4.40 -25.01 4.10
CA LEU A 166 3.14 -24.30 4.39
C LEU A 166 2.38 -24.85 5.61
N ASN A 167 3.09 -25.42 6.58
CA ASN A 167 2.52 -26.09 7.75
C ASN A 167 2.80 -25.38 9.07
N GLN A 168 3.60 -24.31 9.05
CA GLN A 168 3.79 -23.46 10.21
C GLN A 168 2.56 -22.56 10.35
N LYS A 169 2.29 -22.10 11.57
CA LYS A 169 1.25 -21.10 11.82
C LYS A 169 1.86 -19.69 11.91
N LEU A 170 1.04 -18.69 11.59
CA LEU A 170 1.42 -17.29 11.65
C LEU A 170 0.82 -16.65 12.89
N THR A 171 1.69 -16.30 13.84
CA THR A 171 1.31 -15.48 15.00
C THR A 171 1.06 -14.04 14.57
N ILE A 172 0.22 -13.34 15.33
CA ILE A 172 0.00 -11.93 15.09
C ILE A 172 1.25 -11.08 15.32
N GLU A 173 2.07 -11.41 16.32
CA GLU A 173 3.31 -10.69 16.62
C GLU A 173 4.27 -10.74 15.42
N LYS A 174 4.45 -11.93 14.83
CA LYS A 174 5.29 -12.11 13.63
C LYS A 174 4.77 -11.27 12.45
N PHE A 175 3.45 -11.18 12.29
CA PHE A 175 2.85 -10.36 11.24
C PHE A 175 2.99 -8.85 11.50
N LEU A 176 2.81 -8.41 12.75
CA LEU A 176 3.00 -7.00 13.12
C LEU A 176 4.47 -6.57 13.05
N ASP A 177 5.40 -7.48 13.33
CA ASP A 177 6.83 -7.24 13.13
C ASP A 177 7.17 -7.10 11.65
N PHE A 178 6.57 -7.94 10.79
CA PHE A 178 6.65 -7.75 9.34
C PHE A 178 6.11 -6.38 8.90
N GLN A 179 4.94 -5.98 9.40
CA GLN A 179 4.38 -4.65 9.14
C GLN A 179 5.34 -3.54 9.59
N HIS A 180 5.93 -3.66 10.78
CA HIS A 180 6.87 -2.67 11.31
C HIS A 180 8.14 -2.58 10.47
N GLN A 181 8.74 -3.72 10.10
CA GLN A 181 9.90 -3.77 9.21
C GLN A 181 9.62 -3.08 7.87
N LEU A 182 8.45 -3.33 7.28
CA LEU A 182 8.05 -2.70 6.01
C LEU A 182 7.94 -1.18 6.14
N GLN A 183 7.38 -0.70 7.25
CA GLN A 183 7.28 0.74 7.51
C GLN A 183 8.66 1.39 7.71
N LYS A 184 9.58 0.69 8.38
CA LYS A 184 10.96 1.13 8.59
C LYS A 184 11.72 1.20 7.26
N GLU A 185 11.59 0.18 6.42
CA GLU A 185 12.25 0.12 5.12
C GLU A 185 11.83 1.26 4.20
N ILE A 186 10.52 1.53 4.12
CA ILE A 186 10.00 2.67 3.34
C ILE A 186 10.57 3.99 3.84
N LEU A 187 10.74 4.13 5.16
CA LEU A 187 11.33 5.33 5.75
C LEU A 187 12.82 5.44 5.40
N SER A 188 13.57 4.33 5.45
CA SER A 188 14.96 4.27 5.01
C SER A 188 15.10 4.68 3.54
N LEU A 189 14.26 4.15 2.65
CA LEU A 189 14.25 4.53 1.23
C LEU A 189 13.91 6.02 1.03
N GLU A 190 12.94 6.56 1.78
CA GLU A 190 12.62 8.00 1.75
C GLU A 190 13.79 8.88 2.20
N PHE A 191 14.53 8.42 3.19
CA PHE A 191 15.72 9.09 3.71
C PHE A 191 16.85 9.07 2.69
N GLN A 192 17.20 7.90 2.15
CA GLN A 192 18.28 7.74 1.17
C GLN A 192 18.01 8.52 -0.12
N ARG A 193 16.75 8.61 -0.54
CA ARG A 193 16.34 9.44 -1.69
C ARG A 193 16.71 10.92 -1.55
N LYS A 194 16.88 11.42 -0.32
CA LYS A 194 17.31 12.79 -0.07
C LYS A 194 18.81 12.99 -0.18
N GLN A 195 19.58 11.92 -0.44
CA GLN A 195 21.04 11.95 -0.57
C GLN A 195 21.68 12.63 0.64
N PRO A 196 21.48 12.05 1.86
CA PRO A 196 22.03 12.60 3.08
C PRO A 196 23.56 12.74 2.98
N VAL A 197 24.09 13.86 3.46
CA VAL A 197 25.54 14.08 3.56
C VAL A 197 25.99 13.58 4.92
N ASP A 198 26.95 12.64 4.95
CA ASP A 198 27.44 11.98 6.18
C ASP A 198 26.33 11.37 7.05
N GLY A 199 25.28 10.83 6.41
CA GLY A 199 24.14 10.25 7.11
C GLY A 199 23.25 11.28 7.81
N GLN A 200 23.37 12.57 7.45
CA GLN A 200 22.55 13.65 7.98
C GLN A 200 21.74 14.34 6.88
N LEU A 201 20.51 14.73 7.23
CA LEU A 201 19.67 15.57 6.39
C LEU A 201 19.74 17.01 6.88
N SER A 202 19.68 17.96 5.95
CA SER A 202 19.43 19.34 6.32
C SER A 202 18.05 19.49 6.97
N ASN A 203 17.87 20.53 7.80
CA ASN A 203 16.57 20.86 8.39
C ASN A 203 15.47 20.99 7.32
N ARG A 204 15.80 21.51 6.13
CA ARG A 204 14.86 21.65 5.02
C ARG A 204 14.42 20.29 4.47
N GLU A 205 15.34 19.35 4.33
CA GLU A 205 15.06 18.00 3.85
C GLU A 205 14.32 17.16 4.88
N PHE A 206 14.71 17.27 6.16
CA PHE A 206 13.99 16.65 7.27
C PHE A 206 12.53 17.12 7.30
N VAL A 207 12.31 18.45 7.22
CA VAL A 207 10.97 19.03 7.12
C VAL A 207 10.25 18.56 5.86
N ALA A 208 10.95 18.37 4.73
CA ALA A 208 10.33 17.85 3.50
C ALA A 208 9.92 16.38 3.61
N VAL A 209 10.72 15.52 4.24
CA VAL A 209 10.37 14.11 4.52
C VAL A 209 9.16 14.05 5.44
N MET A 210 9.18 14.87 6.50
CA MET A 210 8.04 15.03 7.40
C MET A 210 6.81 15.60 6.66
N LYS A 211 6.96 16.62 5.80
CA LYS A 211 5.87 17.19 4.99
C LYS A 211 5.30 16.21 3.97
N ASN A 212 6.10 15.37 3.33
CA ASN A 212 5.60 14.28 2.48
C ASN A 212 4.81 13.25 3.29
N ARG A 213 5.10 13.12 4.59
CA ARG A 213 4.29 12.35 5.55
C ARG A 213 3.00 13.08 5.96
N LEU A 214 3.00 14.41 6.04
CA LEU A 214 1.82 15.27 6.28
C LEU A 214 0.87 15.36 5.06
N LEU A 215 1.41 15.51 3.84
CA LEU A 215 0.66 15.78 2.60
C LEU A 215 0.10 14.53 1.93
N ARG A 216 0.43 13.35 2.45
CA ARG A 216 -0.16 12.09 1.99
C ARG A 216 -1.69 12.08 2.14
N GLY A 217 -2.29 12.94 2.97
CA GLY A 217 -3.75 13.12 3.10
C GLY A 217 -4.30 14.55 2.96
N LEU A 218 -3.52 15.55 2.57
CA LEU A 218 -3.97 16.95 2.62
C LEU A 218 -4.05 17.61 1.23
N GLU A 219 -5.27 18.03 0.87
CA GLU A 219 -5.43 19.32 0.18
C GLU A 219 -4.71 20.38 1.00
N LYS A 220 -4.06 21.34 0.32
CA LYS A 220 -3.40 22.46 1.00
C LYS A 220 -4.36 23.04 2.06
N PRO A 221 -3.90 23.28 3.30
CA PRO A 221 -4.72 23.99 4.28
C PRO A 221 -5.19 25.29 3.62
N LYS A 222 -6.50 25.46 3.56
CA LYS A 222 -7.14 26.65 3.04
C LYS A 222 -6.78 27.75 4.04
N ASP A 223 -5.96 28.68 3.56
CA ASP A 223 -5.63 29.94 4.21
C ASP A 223 -4.82 29.84 5.52
N THR A 224 -3.54 29.48 5.43
CA THR A 224 -2.54 29.99 6.40
C THR A 224 -2.34 31.48 6.12
N VAL A 225 -3.19 32.32 6.71
CA VAL A 225 -3.10 33.79 6.62
C VAL A 225 -1.98 34.34 7.51
N ASP A 226 -1.46 33.53 8.43
CA ASP A 226 -0.67 33.94 9.60
C ASP A 226 0.55 33.04 9.87
N GLY A 227 0.79 32.00 9.06
CA GLY A 227 1.99 31.17 9.15
C GLY A 227 2.09 30.30 10.42
N GLN A 228 1.03 30.22 11.22
CA GLN A 228 0.95 29.37 12.41
C GLN A 228 0.01 28.18 12.18
N LEU A 229 0.32 27.04 12.82
CA LEU A 229 -0.46 25.80 12.71
C LEU A 229 -1.28 25.62 13.99
N SER A 230 -2.61 25.71 13.90
CA SER A 230 -3.50 25.55 15.05
C SER A 230 -3.50 24.11 15.59
N ASN A 231 -3.91 23.92 16.85
CA ASN A 231 -3.98 22.58 17.47
C ASN A 231 -4.90 21.62 16.68
N ARG A 232 -6.03 22.13 16.15
CA ARG A 232 -6.95 21.32 15.32
C ARG A 232 -6.31 20.89 14.00
N GLU A 233 -5.56 21.79 13.36
CA GLU A 233 -4.82 21.46 12.14
C GLU A 233 -3.69 20.48 12.44
N PHE A 234 -2.93 20.71 13.51
CA PHE A 234 -1.88 19.78 13.96
C PHE A 234 -2.44 18.39 14.27
N VAL A 235 -3.57 18.28 14.98
CA VAL A 235 -4.21 16.99 15.28
C VAL A 235 -4.76 16.34 14.00
N ALA A 236 -5.38 17.10 13.09
CA ALA A 236 -5.86 16.57 11.81
C ALA A 236 -4.71 16.08 10.91
N VAL A 237 -3.63 16.84 10.86
CA VAL A 237 -2.36 16.47 10.21
C VAL A 237 -1.80 15.18 10.81
N MET A 238 -1.79 15.06 12.14
CA MET A 238 -1.22 13.93 12.86
C MET A 238 -2.11 12.67 12.81
N LYS A 239 -3.44 12.82 12.66
CA LYS A 239 -4.34 11.69 12.35
C LYS A 239 -4.13 11.20 10.91
N ASN A 240 -4.03 12.11 9.94
CA ASN A 240 -3.73 11.74 8.55
C ASN A 240 -2.33 11.13 8.37
N ARG A 241 -1.36 11.48 9.24
CA ARG A 241 -0.02 10.87 9.34
C ARG A 241 -0.06 9.37 9.65
N LEU A 242 -1.04 8.89 10.42
CA LEU A 242 -1.17 7.47 10.77
C LEU A 242 -1.60 6.62 9.55
N LEU A 243 -2.35 7.23 8.63
CA LEU A 243 -3.15 6.50 7.63
C LEU A 243 -2.70 6.74 6.18
N ARG A 244 -1.62 7.53 6.00
CA ARG A 244 -0.93 7.77 4.72
C ARG A 244 -1.85 8.23 3.57
N GLY A 245 -3.02 8.79 3.88
CA GLY A 245 -4.06 9.14 2.91
C GLY A 245 -4.73 7.96 2.20
N LEU A 246 -4.49 6.74 2.67
CA LEU A 246 -5.07 5.52 2.12
C LEU A 246 -6.50 5.27 2.63
N GLU A 247 -6.95 6.00 3.65
CA GLU A 247 -8.33 5.93 4.15
C GLU A 247 -9.34 6.71 3.31
N LYS A 248 -8.91 7.74 2.57
CA LYS A 248 -9.87 8.55 1.80
C LYS A 248 -10.54 7.65 0.76
N PRO A 249 -11.89 7.61 0.70
CA PRO A 249 -12.57 6.86 -0.33
C PRO A 249 -12.10 7.38 -1.69
N LYS A 250 -11.60 6.48 -2.51
CA LYS A 250 -11.11 6.81 -3.86
C LYS A 250 -12.26 7.00 -4.86
N ASP A 251 -13.50 6.82 -4.42
CA ASP A 251 -14.72 7.06 -5.19
C ASP A 251 -15.25 8.47 -4.98
N THR A 252 -16.12 8.93 -5.88
CA THR A 252 -16.75 10.26 -5.84
C THR A 252 -17.69 10.47 -4.65
N GLY A 253 -17.92 9.45 -3.83
CA GLY A 253 -18.79 9.50 -2.64
C GLY A 253 -20.28 9.60 -2.96
N PHE A 254 -20.66 9.91 -4.20
CA PHE A 254 -22.03 10.13 -4.64
C PHE A 254 -22.96 8.93 -4.38
N VAL A 255 -22.50 7.71 -4.66
CA VAL A 255 -23.29 6.50 -4.40
C VAL A 255 -23.53 6.27 -2.91
N LYS A 256 -22.51 6.55 -2.06
CA LYS A 256 -22.64 6.48 -0.61
C LYS A 256 -23.60 7.56 -0.09
N LEU A 257 -23.50 8.77 -0.62
CA LEU A 257 -24.42 9.86 -0.30
C LEU A 257 -25.86 9.51 -0.65
N MET A 258 -26.12 9.01 -1.86
CA MET A 258 -27.46 8.59 -2.29
C MET A 258 -27.99 7.44 -1.45
N HIS A 259 -27.17 6.43 -1.15
CA HIS A 259 -27.57 5.32 -0.28
C HIS A 259 -27.87 5.79 1.15
N SER A 260 -27.04 6.69 1.70
CA SER A 260 -27.28 7.30 3.01
C SER A 260 -28.55 8.14 3.03
N LEU A 261 -28.83 8.93 1.99
CA LEU A 261 -30.06 9.70 1.86
C LEU A 261 -31.30 8.79 1.79
N ILE A 262 -31.24 7.70 1.01
CA ILE A 262 -32.32 6.71 0.91
C ILE A 262 -32.54 5.99 2.25
N LYS A 263 -31.46 5.63 2.96
CA LYS A 263 -31.53 4.99 4.26
C LYS A 263 -32.11 5.93 5.33
N CYS A 264 -31.63 7.17 5.39
CA CYS A 264 -32.18 8.20 6.27
C CYS A 264 -33.65 8.49 5.95
N ALA A 265 -34.02 8.56 4.67
CA ALA A 265 -35.41 8.76 4.24
C ALA A 265 -36.33 7.58 4.61
N ARG A 266 -35.81 6.35 4.66
CA ARG A 266 -36.55 5.17 5.15
C ARG A 266 -36.70 5.16 6.67
N ASP A 267 -35.68 5.60 7.39
CA ASP A 267 -35.66 5.60 8.87
C ASP A 267 -36.42 6.81 9.46
N THR A 268 -36.58 7.90 8.70
CA THR A 268 -37.55 8.95 9.03
C THR A 268 -38.97 8.46 8.75
N LYS A 269 -39.61 7.84 9.74
CA LYS A 269 -41.08 7.71 9.74
C LYS A 269 -41.70 9.11 9.62
N PRO A 270 -42.74 9.31 8.80
CA PRO A 270 -43.46 10.58 8.78
C PRO A 270 -44.18 10.74 10.12
N ALA A 271 -43.82 11.76 10.89
CA ALA A 271 -44.51 12.14 12.13
C ALA A 271 -45.87 12.82 11.85
N ILE A 272 -46.64 12.32 10.87
CA ILE A 272 -47.88 12.97 10.36
C ILE A 272 -49.10 12.02 10.41
N LEU A 273 -49.01 10.84 11.01
CA LEU A 273 -50.18 9.96 11.19
C LEU A 273 -50.28 9.39 12.62
N ASP A 274 -50.22 10.27 13.61
CA ASP A 274 -50.82 10.03 14.95
C ASP A 274 -51.84 11.16 15.21
N PHE A 275 -52.99 11.08 14.54
CA PHE A 275 -54.27 11.71 14.91
C PHE A 275 -55.40 10.77 14.50
#